data_AF-A0A3P6HE70-F1
#
_entry.id   AF-A0A3P6HE70-F1
#
_cell.length_a   1.000
_cell.length_b   1.000
_cell.length_c   1.000
_cell.angle_alpha   90.00
_cell.angle_beta   90.00
_cell.angle_gamma   90.00
#
_symmetry.space_group_name_H-M   'P 1'
#
loop_
_entity.id
_entity.type
_entity.pdbx_description
1 polymer ?
#
loop_
_entity_poly.entity_id
_entity_poly.type
_entity_poly.pdbx_seq_one_letter_code
_entity_poly.pdbx_strand_id
1 'polypeptide(L)'
;MKNFKKNREELANRLLAYFNEVVFDKKLPEELEVRWNERLLKTAGQCVYMRRNIKHPDGSSTTTRHVRIELSGKVCTSAERVRDTLLHEACHAAVWVVHGVNDGHGRLWREFVRKANAAFPLLPPVTVRHTYAIDTRFTYRCTGCFATINRHSKSLNLEKKVWYAVGLCHNLRCTTTCNAHPELCDLKFSGVWSVSLPVDHGEDSTTRPRPPFADFVKEHYKHVRQQTPNHKETMAQLGSMFRSMKIGVNNDNVN
;
A
#
# COMPACT_ATOMS: atom_id res chain seq x y z
N MET A 1 -20.12 10.18 1.20
CA MET A 1 -19.42 11.11 0.28
C MET A 1 -19.07 10.40 -1.04
N LYS A 2 -19.93 10.48 -2.08
CA LYS A 2 -19.71 9.76 -3.35
C LYS A 2 -18.62 10.37 -4.26
N ASN A 3 -18.14 11.59 -3.97
CA ASN A 3 -17.21 12.33 -4.84
C ASN A 3 -15.79 12.53 -4.27
N PHE A 4 -15.50 12.11 -3.03
CA PHE A 4 -14.20 12.37 -2.41
C PHE A 4 -13.03 11.83 -3.25
N LYS A 5 -13.12 10.58 -3.74
CA LYS A 5 -12.03 9.98 -4.53
C LYS A 5 -11.71 10.72 -5.82
N LYS A 6 -12.71 11.39 -6.42
CA LYS A 6 -12.54 12.20 -7.64
C LYS A 6 -11.88 13.54 -7.33
N ASN A 7 -12.18 14.12 -6.16
CA ASN A 7 -11.77 15.48 -5.82
C ASN A 7 -10.56 15.52 -4.87
N ARG A 8 -10.06 14.37 -4.41
CA ARG A 8 -9.00 14.28 -3.40
C ARG A 8 -7.69 14.92 -3.84
N GLU A 9 -7.39 14.85 -5.14
CA GLU A 9 -6.18 15.45 -5.73
C GLU A 9 -6.26 16.97 -5.72
N GLU A 10 -7.36 17.51 -6.21
CA GLU A 10 -7.61 18.96 -6.16
C GLU A 10 -7.61 19.48 -4.72
N LEU A 11 -8.28 18.77 -3.80
CA LEU A 11 -8.30 19.11 -2.38
C LEU A 11 -6.88 19.17 -1.80
N ALA A 12 -6.06 18.16 -2.06
CA ALA A 12 -4.70 18.10 -1.54
C ALA A 12 -3.84 19.26 -2.07
N ASN A 13 -3.93 19.57 -3.37
CA ASN A 13 -3.18 20.67 -3.97
C ASN A 13 -3.60 22.03 -3.39
N ARG A 14 -4.91 22.27 -3.25
CA ARG A 14 -5.43 23.52 -2.67
C ARG A 14 -5.05 23.68 -1.21
N LEU A 15 -5.13 22.60 -0.43
CA LEU A 15 -4.70 22.60 0.97
C LEU A 15 -3.20 22.87 1.09
N LEU A 16 -2.36 22.25 0.25
CA LEU A 16 -0.92 22.47 0.29
C LEU A 16 -0.56 23.92 -0.04
N ALA A 17 -1.16 24.51 -1.07
CA ALA A 17 -0.96 25.92 -1.41
C ALA A 17 -1.36 26.84 -0.23
N TYR A 18 -2.51 26.58 0.38
CA TYR A 18 -2.99 27.32 1.54
C TYR A 18 -2.07 27.17 2.77
N PHE A 19 -1.61 25.96 3.06
CA PHE A 19 -0.66 25.72 4.15
C PHE A 19 0.69 26.41 3.87
N ASN A 20 1.16 26.40 2.62
CA ASN A 20 2.40 27.07 2.24
C ASN A 20 2.33 28.58 2.52
N GLU A 21 1.20 29.19 2.20
CA GLU A 21 0.97 30.61 2.45
C GLU A 21 0.86 30.92 3.96
N VAL A 22 0.05 30.16 4.69
CA VAL A 22 -0.31 30.50 6.08
C VAL A 22 0.73 30.03 7.11
N VAL A 23 1.36 28.86 6.89
CA VAL A 23 2.23 28.22 7.90
C VAL A 23 3.70 28.29 7.53
N PHE A 24 4.01 28.17 6.24
CA PHE A 24 5.38 27.95 5.77
C PHE A 24 6.02 29.19 5.13
N ASP A 25 5.41 30.37 5.26
CA ASP A 25 5.94 31.64 4.76
C ASP A 25 6.28 31.61 3.24
N LYS A 26 5.53 30.83 2.44
CA LYS A 26 5.80 30.55 1.01
C LYS A 26 7.19 29.95 0.73
N LYS A 27 7.79 29.24 1.71
CA LYS A 27 9.11 28.61 1.57
C LYS A 27 9.08 27.23 0.93
N LEU A 28 7.91 26.58 0.84
CA LEU A 28 7.79 25.36 0.04
C LEU A 28 7.71 25.73 -1.45
N PRO A 29 8.26 24.90 -2.36
CA PRO A 29 8.12 25.13 -3.80
C PRO A 29 6.66 25.23 -4.21
N GLU A 30 6.33 26.18 -5.09
CA GLU A 30 4.95 26.35 -5.60
C GLU A 30 4.47 25.10 -6.34
N GLU A 31 5.36 24.43 -7.07
CA GLU A 31 5.10 23.18 -7.79
C GLU A 31 5.34 21.92 -6.94
N LEU A 32 5.25 22.02 -5.61
CA LEU A 32 5.45 20.86 -4.73
C LEU A 32 4.41 19.77 -5.03
N GLU A 33 4.88 18.64 -5.53
CA GLU A 33 4.03 17.55 -5.99
C GLU A 33 3.46 16.73 -4.82
N VAL A 34 2.13 16.55 -4.82
CA VAL A 34 1.43 15.57 -3.97
C VAL A 34 0.99 14.38 -4.82
N ARG A 35 1.54 13.19 -4.55
CA ARG A 35 1.17 11.94 -5.24
C ARG A 35 0.32 11.04 -4.37
N TRP A 36 -0.65 10.36 -4.99
CA TRP A 36 -1.39 9.29 -4.35
C TRP A 36 -0.69 7.95 -4.56
N ASN A 37 -0.31 7.29 -3.48
CA ASN A 37 0.40 6.02 -3.50
C ASN A 37 -0.43 4.90 -2.84
N GLU A 38 -1.06 4.06 -3.67
CA GLU A 38 -1.89 2.92 -3.23
C GLU A 38 -1.07 1.78 -2.60
N ARG A 39 0.28 1.86 -2.65
CA ARG A 39 1.20 0.91 -2.00
C ARG A 39 1.50 1.31 -0.55
N LEU A 40 1.14 2.51 -0.11
CA LEU A 40 1.22 2.90 1.30
C LEU A 40 0.08 2.23 2.08
N LEU A 41 0.36 1.08 2.66
CA LEU A 41 -0.64 0.26 3.35
C LEU A 41 -0.66 0.45 4.87
N LYS A 42 0.44 0.97 5.44
CA LYS A 42 0.67 1.10 6.89
C LYS A 42 0.79 2.54 7.37
N THR A 43 1.10 3.47 6.47
CA THR A 43 1.27 4.89 6.76
C THR A 43 0.25 5.69 5.96
N ALA A 44 -0.19 6.82 6.52
CA ALA A 44 -1.13 7.72 5.86
C ALA A 44 -0.45 8.58 4.79
N GLY A 45 0.81 8.97 5.04
CA GLY A 45 1.64 9.68 4.09
C GLY A 45 3.14 9.40 4.30
N GLN A 46 3.96 9.97 3.42
CA GLN A 46 5.41 10.05 3.56
C GLN A 46 5.98 11.18 2.69
N CYS A 47 7.16 11.67 3.03
CA CYS A 47 7.98 12.52 2.17
C CYS A 47 9.07 11.73 1.45
N VAL A 48 9.21 11.96 0.14
CA VAL A 48 10.32 11.46 -0.68
C VAL A 48 11.30 12.59 -0.92
N TYR A 49 12.46 12.50 -0.29
CA TYR A 49 13.51 13.52 -0.35
C TYR A 49 14.48 13.25 -1.49
N MET A 50 14.83 14.30 -2.24
CA MET A 50 15.70 14.23 -3.41
C MET A 50 16.72 15.35 -3.37
N ARG A 51 17.93 15.10 -3.88
CA ARG A 51 18.96 16.11 -4.12
C ARG A 51 19.34 16.08 -5.58
N ARG A 52 19.43 17.26 -6.20
CA ARG A 52 19.92 17.42 -7.57
C ARG A 52 21.16 18.28 -7.54
N ASN A 53 22.27 17.72 -8.02
CA ASN A 53 23.53 18.43 -8.16
C ASN A 53 23.67 18.87 -9.60
N ILE A 54 23.72 20.17 -9.83
CA ILE A 54 23.97 20.76 -11.14
C ILE A 54 25.43 21.15 -11.17
N LYS A 55 26.21 20.58 -12.09
CA LYS A 55 27.59 21.01 -12.37
C LYS A 55 27.53 22.14 -13.38
N HIS A 56 28.17 23.25 -13.06
CA HIS A 56 28.27 24.40 -13.93
C HIS A 56 29.53 24.31 -14.79
N PRO A 57 29.57 24.99 -15.95
CA PRO A 57 30.75 24.99 -16.84
C PRO A 57 32.02 25.54 -16.18
N ASP A 58 31.87 26.38 -15.14
CA ASP A 58 32.96 26.97 -14.36
C ASP A 58 33.58 26.01 -13.32
N GLY A 59 33.09 24.76 -13.26
CA GLY A 59 33.53 23.74 -12.30
C GLY A 59 32.85 23.83 -10.94
N SER A 60 32.02 24.86 -10.68
CA SER A 60 31.20 24.94 -9.47
C SER A 60 30.02 23.96 -9.53
N SER A 61 29.45 23.64 -8.36
CA SER A 61 28.25 22.80 -8.31
C SER A 61 27.20 23.37 -7.37
N THR A 62 25.95 23.39 -7.83
CA THR A 62 24.80 23.80 -7.01
C THR A 62 23.99 22.57 -6.65
N THR A 63 23.78 22.35 -5.35
CA THR A 63 22.91 21.30 -4.83
C THR A 63 21.54 21.90 -4.52
N THR A 64 20.51 21.42 -5.20
CA THR A 64 19.11 21.79 -4.95
C THR A 64 18.40 20.66 -4.22
N ARG A 65 17.58 21.02 -3.23
CA ARG A 65 16.79 20.08 -2.42
C ARG A 65 15.37 20.05 -2.96
N HIS A 66 14.93 18.86 -3.37
CA HIS A 66 13.56 18.63 -3.80
C HIS A 66 12.89 17.67 -2.81
N VAL A 67 11.57 17.79 -2.70
CA VAL A 67 10.74 16.88 -1.91
C VAL A 67 9.44 16.63 -2.67
N ARG A 68 8.88 15.44 -2.49
CA ARG A 68 7.55 15.07 -2.96
C ARG A 68 6.78 14.48 -1.80
N ILE A 69 5.52 14.86 -1.64
CA ILE A 69 4.65 14.29 -0.61
C ILE A 69 3.85 13.16 -1.26
N GLU A 70 3.80 12.00 -0.60
CA GLU A 70 2.97 10.88 -1.02
C GLU A 70 1.89 10.60 0.03
N LEU A 71 0.63 10.47 -0.40
CA LEU A 71 -0.52 10.15 0.46
C LEU A 71 -1.09 8.77 0.12
N SER A 72 -1.51 8.02 1.13
CA SER A 72 -2.13 6.72 0.98
C SER A 72 -3.59 6.83 0.58
N GLY A 73 -3.96 6.26 -0.56
CA GLY A 73 -5.36 6.13 -0.96
C GLY A 73 -6.21 5.22 -0.07
N LYS A 74 -5.57 4.34 0.72
CA LYS A 74 -6.25 3.37 1.60
C LYS A 74 -6.37 3.83 3.05
N VAL A 75 -5.59 4.83 3.45
CA VAL A 75 -5.64 5.40 4.81
C VAL A 75 -6.31 6.77 4.80
N CYS A 76 -5.98 7.62 3.83
CA CYS A 76 -6.57 8.95 3.64
C CYS A 76 -7.88 8.85 2.86
N THR A 77 -8.89 8.26 3.50
CA THR A 77 -10.21 7.95 2.91
C THR A 77 -11.25 9.06 3.10
N SER A 78 -10.92 10.12 3.84
CA SER A 78 -11.77 11.29 4.06
C SER A 78 -10.99 12.61 3.90
N ALA A 79 -11.71 13.72 3.78
CA ALA A 79 -11.11 15.05 3.61
C ALA A 79 -10.29 15.48 4.84
N GLU A 80 -10.78 15.16 6.04
CA GLU A 80 -10.11 15.43 7.31
C GLU A 80 -8.79 14.66 7.39
N ARG A 81 -8.80 13.36 7.06
CA ARG A 81 -7.57 12.55 7.04
C ARG A 81 -6.55 13.08 6.03
N VAL A 82 -6.99 13.56 4.87
CA VAL A 82 -6.09 14.21 3.90
C VAL A 82 -5.50 15.47 4.49
N ARG A 83 -6.33 16.38 5.02
CA ARG A 83 -5.89 17.64 5.61
C ARG A 83 -4.85 17.43 6.70
N ASP A 84 -5.17 16.58 7.67
CA ASP A 84 -4.33 16.36 8.85
C ASP A 84 -3.03 15.64 8.49
N THR A 85 -3.08 14.66 7.59
CA THR A 85 -1.88 13.97 7.08
C THR A 85 -1.01 14.88 6.24
N LEU A 86 -1.61 15.63 5.32
CA LEU A 86 -0.88 16.53 4.45
C LEU A 86 -0.17 17.64 5.23
N LEU A 87 -0.81 18.20 6.26
CA LEU A 87 -0.18 19.20 7.12
C LEU A 87 1.02 18.62 7.89
N HIS A 88 0.92 17.37 8.35
CA HIS A 88 2.03 16.65 9.00
C HIS A 88 3.21 16.46 8.04
N GLU A 89 2.95 15.91 6.84
CA GLU A 89 3.99 15.69 5.84
C GLU A 89 4.58 17.00 5.31
N ALA A 90 3.77 18.06 5.19
CA ALA A 90 4.25 19.39 4.80
C ALA A 90 5.20 19.99 5.84
N CYS A 91 5.01 19.70 7.14
CA CYS A 91 6.00 20.08 8.16
C CYS A 91 7.35 19.38 7.95
N HIS A 92 7.34 18.08 7.59
CA HIS A 92 8.58 17.37 7.21
C HIS A 92 9.22 17.95 5.94
N ALA A 93 8.39 18.24 4.93
CA ALA A 93 8.84 18.86 3.68
C ALA A 93 9.51 20.23 3.94
N ALA A 94 8.94 21.05 4.83
CA ALA A 94 9.48 22.35 5.19
C ALA A 94 10.84 22.22 5.88
N VAL A 95 11.00 21.28 6.81
CA VAL A 95 12.30 21.02 7.45
C VAL A 95 13.37 20.65 6.41
N TRP A 96 13.03 19.78 5.47
CA TRP A 96 13.95 19.39 4.41
C TRP A 96 14.30 20.54 3.46
N VAL A 97 13.30 21.28 2.97
CA VAL A 97 13.52 22.35 1.99
C VAL A 97 14.28 23.51 2.61
N VAL A 98 13.94 23.92 3.83
CA VAL A 98 14.53 25.08 4.50
C VAL A 98 15.86 24.73 5.15
N HIS A 99 15.92 23.65 5.92
CA HIS A 99 17.09 23.32 6.75
C HIS A 99 17.95 22.18 6.17
N GLY A 100 17.43 21.36 5.26
CA GLY A 100 18.17 20.23 4.68
C GLY A 100 18.39 19.06 5.62
N VAL A 101 17.61 19.02 6.70
CA VAL A 101 17.66 17.99 7.74
C VAL A 101 16.51 17.01 7.54
N ASN A 102 16.75 15.74 7.83
CA ASN A 102 15.73 14.69 7.88
C ASN A 102 15.85 13.99 9.25
N ASP A 103 15.35 14.66 10.29
CA ASP A 103 15.43 14.22 11.70
C ASP A 103 14.10 13.62 12.22
N GLY A 104 13.17 13.33 11.31
CA GLY A 104 11.82 12.90 11.66
C GLY A 104 11.08 14.00 12.44
N HIS A 105 10.77 13.76 13.71
CA HIS A 105 10.00 14.68 14.55
C HIS A 105 10.89 15.47 15.51
N GLY A 106 12.03 15.96 15.04
CA GLY A 106 13.01 16.69 15.83
C GLY A 106 12.58 18.11 16.19
N ARG A 107 13.53 18.94 16.65
CA ARG A 107 13.23 20.30 17.15
C ARG A 107 12.64 21.20 16.06
N LEU A 108 13.22 21.15 14.86
CA LEU A 108 12.79 21.95 13.71
C LEU A 108 11.38 21.57 13.25
N TRP A 109 11.08 20.26 13.21
CA TRP A 109 9.74 19.79 12.88
C TRP A 109 8.70 20.30 13.89
N ARG A 110 9.01 20.24 15.20
CA ARG A 110 8.14 20.78 16.26
C ARG A 110 7.93 22.29 16.17
N GLU A 111 8.88 23.05 15.63
CA GLU A 111 8.71 24.49 15.37
C GLU A 111 7.64 24.75 14.31
N PHE A 112 7.71 24.05 13.17
CA PHE A 112 6.68 24.16 12.12
C PHE A 112 5.31 23.67 12.60
N VAL A 113 5.27 22.61 13.41
CA VAL A 113 4.03 22.12 14.03
C VAL A 113 3.42 23.14 14.98
N ARG A 114 4.23 23.83 15.78
CA ARG A 114 3.73 24.92 16.64
C ARG A 114 3.14 26.05 15.82
N LYS A 115 3.78 26.44 14.70
CA LYS A 115 3.23 27.41 13.75
C LYS A 115 1.90 26.91 13.17
N ALA A 116 1.84 25.67 12.72
CA ALA A 116 0.64 25.06 12.14
C ALA A 116 -0.53 25.03 13.13
N ASN A 117 -0.30 24.59 14.36
CA ASN A 117 -1.31 24.54 15.41
C ASN A 117 -1.78 25.93 15.85
N ALA A 118 -0.88 26.92 15.86
CA ALA A 118 -1.23 28.31 16.15
C ALA A 118 -2.08 28.94 15.02
N ALA A 119 -1.76 28.62 13.76
CA ALA A 119 -2.53 29.09 12.61
C ALA A 119 -3.92 28.44 12.52
N PHE A 120 -4.06 27.20 13.00
CA PHE A 120 -5.29 26.41 12.89
C PHE A 120 -5.77 25.87 14.25
N PRO A 121 -6.17 26.73 15.20
CA PRO A 121 -6.53 26.31 16.55
C PRO A 121 -7.79 25.43 16.62
N LEU A 122 -8.62 25.45 15.58
CA LEU A 122 -9.85 24.65 15.47
C LEU A 122 -9.60 23.25 14.88
N LEU A 123 -8.40 22.99 14.35
CA LEU A 123 -8.04 21.67 13.83
C LEU A 123 -7.46 20.80 14.95
N PRO A 124 -7.59 19.46 14.85
CA PRO A 124 -6.84 18.56 15.72
C PRO A 124 -5.33 18.89 15.64
N PRO A 125 -4.63 18.97 16.78
CA PRO A 125 -3.23 19.34 16.79
C PRO A 125 -2.40 18.31 16.01
N VAL A 126 -1.43 18.79 15.23
CA VAL A 126 -0.50 17.90 14.52
C VAL A 126 0.34 17.15 15.55
N THR A 127 0.19 15.82 15.58
CA THR A 127 0.91 14.92 16.47
C THR A 127 2.05 14.20 15.73
N VAL A 128 2.95 13.56 16.50
CA VAL A 128 4.06 12.74 15.97
C VAL A 128 3.56 11.53 15.17
N ARG A 129 2.40 10.96 15.56
CA ARG A 129 1.80 9.81 14.88
C ARG A 129 0.32 10.05 14.65
N HIS A 130 -0.13 9.76 13.44
CA HIS A 130 -1.56 9.63 13.18
C HIS A 130 -2.11 8.38 13.86
N THR A 131 -3.25 8.50 14.53
CA THR A 131 -3.95 7.42 15.25
C THR A 131 -5.09 6.82 14.42
N TYR A 132 -5.09 6.98 13.10
CA TYR A 132 -6.16 6.50 12.25
C TYR A 132 -6.31 4.97 12.32
N ALA A 133 -7.54 4.51 12.54
CA ALA A 133 -7.90 3.14 12.22
C ALA A 133 -7.78 2.93 10.70
N ILE A 134 -6.92 1.99 10.29
CA ILE A 134 -6.74 1.61 8.90
C ILE A 134 -7.78 0.54 8.58
N ASP A 135 -8.77 0.89 7.76
CA ASP A 135 -9.77 -0.05 7.30
C ASP A 135 -9.12 -1.06 6.34
N THR A 136 -9.07 -2.32 6.75
CA THR A 136 -8.58 -3.40 5.91
C THR A 136 -9.73 -4.29 5.48
N ARG A 137 -9.68 -4.78 4.23
CA ARG A 137 -10.72 -5.66 3.69
C ARG A 137 -10.80 -7.02 4.37
N PHE A 138 -9.67 -7.54 4.85
CA PHE A 138 -9.59 -8.89 5.44
C PHE A 138 -9.09 -8.83 6.87
N THR A 139 -9.81 -9.50 7.76
CA THR A 139 -9.37 -9.74 9.14
C THR A 139 -9.20 -11.23 9.33
N TYR A 140 -8.03 -11.63 9.82
CA TYR A 140 -7.69 -13.01 10.13
C TYR A 140 -7.73 -13.15 11.64
N ARG A 141 -8.50 -14.09 12.15
CA ARG A 141 -8.61 -14.36 13.59
C ARG A 141 -8.13 -15.77 13.89
N CYS A 142 -7.23 -15.89 14.85
CA CYS A 142 -6.83 -17.18 15.41
C CYS A 142 -8.00 -17.81 16.17
N THR A 143 -8.30 -19.09 15.95
CA THR A 143 -9.41 -19.74 16.67
C THR A 143 -9.05 -20.13 18.10
N GLY A 144 -7.78 -20.15 18.48
CA GLY A 144 -7.34 -20.51 19.84
C GLY A 144 -7.09 -19.31 20.74
N CYS A 145 -6.17 -18.41 20.36
CA CYS A 145 -5.85 -17.23 21.17
C CYS A 145 -6.66 -15.98 20.81
N PHE A 146 -7.57 -16.07 19.81
CA PHE A 146 -8.41 -14.97 19.33
C PHE A 146 -7.68 -13.73 18.81
N ALA A 147 -6.35 -13.74 18.72
CA ALA A 147 -5.57 -12.66 18.14
C ALA A 147 -6.00 -12.40 16.68
N THR A 148 -6.07 -11.12 16.32
CA THR A 148 -6.52 -10.67 14.99
C THR A 148 -5.41 -9.97 14.21
N ILE A 149 -5.25 -10.29 12.93
CA ILE A 149 -4.44 -9.50 11.98
C ILE A 149 -5.29 -8.98 10.84
N ASN A 150 -5.13 -7.69 10.58
CA ASN A 150 -5.80 -6.94 9.53
C ASN A 150 -4.90 -6.86 8.27
N ARG A 151 -5.46 -7.14 7.08
CA ARG A 151 -4.76 -7.15 5.78
C ARG A 151 -5.61 -6.56 4.66
N HIS A 152 -4.95 -5.81 3.77
CA HIS A 152 -5.58 -5.23 2.57
C HIS A 152 -5.83 -6.24 1.43
N SER A 153 -5.26 -7.45 1.52
CA SER A 153 -5.41 -8.53 0.52
C SER A 153 -5.41 -9.91 1.19
N LYS A 154 -5.95 -10.93 0.51
CA LYS A 154 -5.89 -12.35 0.93
C LYS A 154 -4.46 -12.90 0.81
N SER A 155 -3.54 -12.36 1.60
CA SER A 155 -2.10 -12.59 1.49
C SER A 155 -1.55 -13.59 2.51
N LEU A 156 -2.32 -13.93 3.53
CA LEU A 156 -1.96 -14.98 4.46
C LEU A 156 -2.34 -16.33 3.86
N ASN A 157 -1.34 -17.12 3.53
CA ASN A 157 -1.53 -18.54 3.25
C ASN A 157 -1.74 -19.24 4.61
N LEU A 158 -2.96 -19.70 4.84
CA LEU A 158 -3.38 -20.35 6.08
C LEU A 158 -2.88 -21.80 6.19
N GLU A 159 -2.39 -22.38 5.10
CA GLU A 159 -1.87 -23.75 5.04
C GLU A 159 -0.37 -23.83 5.37
N LYS A 160 0.39 -22.75 5.10
CA LYS A 160 1.87 -22.75 5.17
C LYS A 160 2.49 -21.95 6.32
N LYS A 161 1.71 -21.33 7.21
CA LYS A 161 2.28 -20.48 8.26
C LYS A 161 1.68 -20.71 9.65
N VAL A 162 2.45 -21.43 10.45
CA VAL A 162 2.48 -21.31 11.91
C VAL A 162 2.68 -19.83 12.24
N TRP A 163 1.76 -19.27 13.01
CA TRP A 163 1.81 -17.89 13.46
C TRP A 163 2.72 -17.77 14.69
N TYR A 164 3.85 -17.07 14.56
CA TYR A 164 4.73 -16.71 15.68
C TYR A 164 4.37 -15.34 16.32
N ALA A 165 3.16 -14.82 16.13
CA ALA A 165 2.85 -13.45 16.59
C ALA A 165 2.53 -13.33 18.08
N VAL A 166 2.33 -14.45 18.77
CA VAL A 166 2.25 -14.53 20.23
C VAL A 166 2.83 -15.91 20.52
N GLY A 167 3.94 -16.02 21.26
CA GLY A 167 4.73 -17.26 21.45
C GLY A 167 4.01 -18.43 22.15
N LEU A 168 2.71 -18.59 21.98
CA LEU A 168 1.82 -19.48 22.72
C LEU A 168 0.97 -20.41 21.82
N CYS A 169 1.00 -20.26 20.49
CA CYS A 169 0.07 -21.02 19.61
C CYS A 169 0.80 -21.66 18.43
N HIS A 170 1.33 -22.87 18.63
CA HIS A 170 2.12 -23.59 17.61
C HIS A 170 1.31 -24.32 16.53
N ASN A 171 -0.03 -24.41 16.59
CA ASN A 171 -0.79 -25.29 15.67
C ASN A 171 -2.25 -24.87 15.37
N LEU A 172 -2.61 -23.60 15.53
CA LEU A 172 -4.02 -23.20 15.47
C LEU A 172 -4.49 -22.73 14.09
N ARG A 173 -5.68 -23.24 13.73
CA ARG A 173 -6.44 -22.85 12.54
C ARG A 173 -6.85 -21.38 12.65
N CYS A 174 -7.00 -20.73 11.50
CA CYS A 174 -7.45 -19.34 11.41
C CYS A 174 -8.73 -19.25 10.59
N THR A 175 -9.64 -18.39 11.02
CA THR A 175 -10.79 -17.97 10.21
C THR A 175 -10.48 -16.64 9.54
N THR A 176 -10.83 -16.49 8.26
CA THR A 176 -10.72 -15.22 7.54
C THR A 176 -12.10 -14.61 7.40
N THR A 177 -12.27 -13.38 7.88
CA THR A 177 -13.47 -12.58 7.63
C THR A 177 -13.16 -11.50 6.59
N CYS A 178 -14.06 -11.35 5.63
CA CYS A 178 -14.07 -10.25 4.67
C CYS A 178 -14.98 -9.16 5.22
N ASN A 179 -14.39 -8.05 5.67
CA ASN A 179 -15.12 -6.98 6.33
C ASN A 179 -16.14 -6.27 5.43
N ALA A 180 -16.02 -6.42 4.10
CA ALA A 180 -16.95 -5.86 3.12
C ALA A 180 -18.22 -6.71 2.91
N HIS A 181 -18.17 -8.02 3.21
CA HIS A 181 -19.30 -8.95 3.10
C HIS A 181 -19.13 -10.04 4.16
N PRO A 182 -19.52 -9.77 5.42
CA PRO A 182 -19.44 -10.74 6.51
C PRO A 182 -20.21 -12.03 6.17
N GLU A 183 -21.27 -11.90 5.38
CA GLU A 183 -22.27 -12.93 5.06
C GLU A 183 -21.81 -13.92 3.98
N LEU A 184 -20.76 -13.57 3.23
CA LEU A 184 -20.09 -14.45 2.26
C LEU A 184 -18.90 -15.21 2.90
N CYS A 185 -18.68 -15.04 4.20
CA CYS A 185 -17.57 -15.67 4.91
C CYS A 185 -18.00 -17.00 5.53
N ASP A 186 -18.48 -17.90 4.68
CA ASP A 186 -18.75 -19.29 5.06
C ASP A 186 -17.92 -20.19 4.16
N LEU A 187 -16.76 -20.61 4.68
CA LEU A 187 -16.11 -21.82 4.19
C LEU A 187 -15.83 -22.69 5.40
N LYS A 188 -16.82 -23.54 5.67
CA LYS A 188 -16.74 -24.73 6.51
C LYS A 188 -15.40 -25.43 6.27
N PHE A 189 -14.64 -25.63 7.34
CA PHE A 189 -13.63 -26.69 7.38
C PHE A 189 -13.99 -27.63 8.53
N SER A 190 -15.06 -28.40 8.33
CA SER A 190 -15.39 -29.58 9.13
C SER A 190 -14.42 -30.68 8.75
N GLY A 191 -13.33 -30.79 9.49
CA GLY A 191 -12.38 -31.88 9.34
C GLY A 191 -11.41 -31.81 10.48
N VAL A 192 -11.72 -32.46 11.59
CA VAL A 192 -10.72 -32.79 12.61
C VAL A 192 -9.71 -33.70 11.91
N TRP A 193 -8.44 -33.31 11.88
CA TRP A 193 -7.37 -34.20 11.44
C TRP A 193 -6.58 -34.57 12.68
N SER A 194 -6.80 -35.79 13.16
CA SER A 194 -5.91 -36.47 14.09
C SER A 194 -4.58 -36.73 13.38
N VAL A 195 -3.49 -36.16 13.90
CA VAL A 195 -2.15 -36.43 13.40
C VAL A 195 -1.66 -37.71 14.06
N SER A 196 -1.67 -38.81 13.32
CA SER A 196 -0.72 -39.90 13.56
C SER A 196 0.56 -39.54 12.82
N LEU A 197 1.67 -39.42 13.55
CA LEU A 197 3.01 -39.24 13.00
C LEU A 197 3.42 -40.52 12.23
N PRO A 198 4.05 -40.38 11.06
CA PRO A 198 5.17 -41.25 10.76
C PRO A 198 6.42 -40.47 10.34
N VAL A 199 7.46 -40.75 11.12
CA VAL A 199 8.87 -41.00 10.81
C VAL A 199 9.40 -40.61 9.43
N ASP A 200 10.51 -39.89 9.53
CA ASP A 200 11.53 -39.47 8.56
C ASP A 200 11.97 -40.55 7.55
N HIS A 201 12.04 -40.18 6.27
CA HIS A 201 13.04 -40.64 5.30
C HIS A 201 13.10 -39.69 4.08
N GLY A 202 14.22 -38.97 3.95
CA GLY A 202 15.03 -38.85 2.71
C GLY A 202 14.47 -38.15 1.46
N GLU A 203 15.10 -37.02 1.11
CA GLU A 203 15.37 -36.46 -0.24
C GLU A 203 14.27 -36.42 -1.33
N ASP A 204 13.86 -35.21 -1.73
CA ASP A 204 14.18 -34.60 -3.05
C ASP A 204 13.10 -33.57 -3.53
N SER A 205 13.61 -32.45 -4.05
CA SER A 205 12.98 -31.39 -4.85
C SER A 205 11.61 -30.79 -4.43
N THR A 206 11.69 -29.66 -3.70
CA THR A 206 10.57 -28.72 -3.58
C THR A 206 10.35 -27.96 -4.90
N THR A 207 9.35 -28.33 -5.71
CA THR A 207 8.78 -27.39 -6.70
C THR A 207 7.27 -27.27 -6.53
N ARG A 208 6.79 -26.05 -6.25
CA ARG A 208 5.35 -25.75 -6.31
C ARG A 208 4.87 -25.98 -7.75
N PRO A 209 3.69 -26.59 -7.97
CA PRO A 209 3.09 -26.59 -9.30
C PRO A 209 2.82 -25.14 -9.71
N ARG A 210 3.25 -24.78 -10.93
CA ARG A 210 3.06 -23.44 -11.48
C ARG A 210 1.55 -23.22 -11.73
N PRO A 211 1.05 -21.98 -11.59
CA PRO A 211 -0.34 -21.71 -11.90
C PRO A 211 -0.58 -21.97 -13.41
N PRO A 212 -1.73 -22.54 -13.83
CA PRO A 212 -1.97 -22.95 -15.21
C PRO A 212 -1.75 -21.85 -16.27
N PHE A 213 -2.02 -20.58 -15.90
CA PHE A 213 -1.76 -19.45 -16.77
C PHE A 213 -0.25 -19.21 -16.99
N ALA A 214 0.59 -19.48 -16.00
CA ALA A 214 2.04 -19.33 -16.14
C ALA A 214 2.63 -20.38 -17.07
N ASP A 215 2.10 -21.61 -17.06
CA ASP A 215 2.50 -22.65 -18.03
C ASP A 215 2.02 -22.30 -19.44
N PHE A 216 0.77 -21.84 -19.57
CA PHE A 216 0.23 -21.33 -20.84
C PHE A 216 1.07 -20.17 -21.40
N VAL A 217 1.45 -19.19 -20.57
CA VAL A 217 2.32 -18.11 -20.99
C VAL A 217 3.69 -18.65 -21.40
N LYS A 218 4.28 -19.59 -20.64
CA LYS A 218 5.58 -20.17 -20.99
C LYS A 218 5.58 -20.84 -22.37
N GLU A 219 4.50 -21.54 -22.70
CA GLU A 219 4.33 -22.26 -23.96
C GLU A 219 4.10 -21.31 -25.15
N HIS A 220 3.21 -20.33 -25.00
CA HIS A 220 2.75 -19.50 -26.13
C HIS A 220 3.46 -18.15 -26.27
N TYR A 221 4.27 -17.72 -25.28
CA TYR A 221 4.88 -16.38 -25.28
C TYR A 221 5.77 -16.11 -26.50
N LYS A 222 6.62 -17.07 -26.89
CA LYS A 222 7.53 -16.86 -28.02
C LYS A 222 6.78 -16.60 -29.33
N HIS A 223 5.69 -17.34 -29.56
CA HIS A 223 4.87 -17.20 -30.77
C HIS A 223 4.10 -15.88 -30.78
N VAL A 224 3.43 -15.52 -29.67
CA VAL A 224 2.64 -14.29 -29.58
C VAL A 224 3.53 -13.04 -29.55
N ARG A 225 4.74 -13.11 -28.98
CA ARG A 225 5.69 -11.99 -28.95
C ARG A 225 6.21 -11.62 -30.34
N GLN A 226 6.31 -12.58 -31.26
CA GLN A 226 6.70 -12.33 -32.66
C GLN A 226 5.63 -11.56 -33.43
N GLN A 227 4.36 -11.67 -33.01
CA GLN A 227 3.20 -11.06 -33.68
C GLN A 227 2.74 -9.75 -33.04
N THR A 228 3.31 -9.38 -31.89
CA THR A 228 2.93 -8.18 -31.14
C THR A 228 4.11 -7.21 -31.03
N PRO A 229 3.89 -5.89 -31.12
CA PRO A 229 4.97 -4.90 -31.08
C PRO A 229 5.62 -4.79 -29.69
N ASN A 230 4.85 -4.94 -28.61
CA ASN A 230 5.33 -4.73 -27.25
C ASN A 230 4.84 -5.81 -26.26
N HIS A 231 5.57 -5.95 -25.14
CA HIS A 231 5.29 -6.94 -24.10
C HIS A 231 3.88 -6.79 -23.47
N LYS A 232 3.38 -5.55 -23.37
CA LYS A 232 2.05 -5.27 -22.81
C LYS A 232 0.94 -5.88 -23.66
N GLU A 233 1.04 -5.77 -24.98
CA GLU A 233 0.11 -6.37 -25.94
C GLU A 233 0.26 -7.89 -25.99
N THR A 234 1.48 -8.42 -25.93
CA THR A 234 1.73 -9.87 -25.82
C THR A 234 0.95 -10.47 -24.62
N MET A 235 1.06 -9.85 -23.44
CA MET A 235 0.38 -10.33 -22.24
C MET A 235 -1.14 -10.15 -22.29
N ALA A 236 -1.64 -9.11 -22.96
CA ALA A 236 -3.07 -8.90 -23.16
C ALA A 236 -3.68 -9.98 -24.07
N GLN A 237 -3.00 -10.31 -25.18
CA GLN A 237 -3.43 -11.33 -26.14
C GLN A 237 -3.38 -12.74 -25.53
N LEU A 238 -2.28 -13.10 -24.84
CA LEU A 238 -2.19 -14.36 -24.09
C LEU A 238 -3.28 -14.49 -23.03
N GLY A 239 -3.59 -13.40 -22.33
CA GLY A 239 -4.71 -13.37 -21.38
C GLY A 239 -6.06 -13.58 -22.04
N SER A 240 -6.26 -13.06 -23.26
CA SER A 240 -7.49 -13.27 -24.03
C SER A 240 -7.63 -14.73 -24.49
N MET A 241 -6.57 -15.29 -25.07
CA MET A 241 -6.54 -16.70 -25.52
C MET A 241 -6.81 -17.67 -24.37
N PHE A 242 -6.19 -17.46 -23.21
CA PHE A 242 -6.40 -18.30 -22.03
C PHE A 242 -7.84 -18.22 -21.48
N ARG A 243 -8.49 -17.05 -21.57
CA ARG A 243 -9.90 -16.89 -21.18
C ARG A 243 -10.83 -17.60 -22.16
N SER A 244 -10.59 -17.51 -23.46
CA SER A 244 -11.39 -18.20 -24.47
C SER A 244 -11.32 -19.73 -24.32
N MET A 245 -10.16 -20.29 -23.93
CA MET A 245 -10.03 -21.72 -23.61
C MET A 245 -10.85 -22.15 -22.40
N LYS A 246 -11.04 -21.28 -21.39
CA LYS A 246 -11.87 -21.58 -20.22
C LYS A 246 -13.37 -21.55 -20.49
N ILE A 247 -13.82 -20.90 -21.56
CA ILE A 247 -15.25 -20.78 -21.89
C ILE A 247 -15.74 -22.03 -22.65
N GLY A 248 -14.85 -22.77 -23.32
CA GLY A 248 -15.20 -23.97 -24.10
C GLY A 248 -15.41 -25.28 -23.30
N VAL A 249 -15.24 -25.29 -21.97
CA VAL A 249 -15.29 -26.52 -21.16
C VAL A 249 -16.67 -26.78 -20.53
N ASN A 250 -17.65 -25.88 -20.72
CA ASN A 250 -18.94 -25.95 -20.02
C ASN A 250 -20.18 -26.17 -20.90
N ASN A 251 -20.04 -26.68 -22.12
CA ASN A 251 -21.17 -26.77 -23.05
C ASN A 251 -21.42 -28.13 -23.74
N ASP A 252 -21.01 -29.24 -23.13
CA ASP A 252 -21.44 -30.58 -23.55
C ASP A 252 -21.99 -31.36 -22.34
N ASN A 253 -23.23 -31.04 -21.94
CA ASN A 253 -24.13 -31.94 -21.22
C ASN A 253 -25.50 -31.27 -21.01
N VAL A 254 -26.29 -31.17 -22.08
CA VAL A 254 -27.77 -31.15 -22.00
C VAL A 254 -28.31 -31.85 -23.24
N ASN A 255 -28.84 -33.05 -23.03
CA ASN A 255 -29.76 -33.88 -23.85
C ASN A 255 -29.46 -34.10 -25.34
#